data_AF-A0AAP4NCA6-F1
#
_entry.id   AF-A0AAP4NCA6-F1
#
_cell.length_a   1.000
_cell.length_b   1.000
_cell.length_c   1.000
_cell.angle_alpha   90.00
_cell.angle_beta   90.00
_cell.angle_gamma   90.00
#
_symmetry.space_group_name_H-M   'P 1'
#
loop_
_entity.id
_entity.type
_entity.pdbx_description
1 polymer ?
#
loop_
_entity_poly.entity_id
_entity_poly.type
_entity_poly.pdbx_seq_one_letter_code
_entity_poly.pdbx_strand_id
1 'polypeptide(L)'
;MGMLEKKPAQKTGKSLLRHTPGGVEVENQVDRESIIQSVKETAAPKKKPAEKTTSIRISVTTRNALNSLVTLGEADTVNTLLDQLITQKLESLRPDQQRTYDIINGVATRRDKA
;
A
#
# COMPACT_ATOMS: atom_id res chain seq x y z
N MET A 1 11.00 -58.46 -9.30
CA MET A 1 9.69 -58.20 -9.95
C MET A 1 8.72 -57.72 -8.88
N GLY A 2 8.75 -56.42 -8.55
CA GLY A 2 7.84 -55.82 -7.57
C GLY A 2 6.72 -55.11 -8.33
N MET A 3 5.49 -55.62 -8.21
CA MET A 3 4.30 -55.01 -8.82
C MET A 3 3.83 -53.87 -7.91
N LEU A 4 3.95 -52.62 -8.38
CA LEU A 4 3.38 -51.45 -7.70
C LEU A 4 1.86 -51.48 -7.85
N GLU A 5 1.16 -51.71 -6.73
CA GLU A 5 -0.28 -51.50 -6.63
C GLU A 5 -0.61 -50.01 -6.76
N LYS A 6 -1.48 -49.64 -7.71
CA LYS A 6 -1.96 -48.27 -7.88
C LYS A 6 -3.04 -47.97 -6.84
N LYS A 7 -2.73 -47.07 -5.88
CA LYS A 7 -3.72 -46.43 -5.00
C LYS A 7 -4.77 -45.68 -5.84
N PRO A 8 -6.09 -45.78 -5.55
CA PRO A 8 -7.09 -44.94 -6.19
C PRO A 8 -6.98 -43.50 -5.68
N ALA A 9 -6.96 -42.53 -6.61
CA ALA A 9 -6.93 -41.11 -6.30
C ALA A 9 -8.22 -40.67 -5.59
N GLN A 10 -8.06 -40.07 -4.42
CA GLN A 10 -9.11 -39.53 -3.57
C GLN A 10 -9.75 -38.31 -4.25
N LYS A 11 -11.02 -38.41 -4.64
CA LYS A 11 -11.79 -37.28 -5.20
C LYS A 11 -12.24 -36.35 -4.07
N THR A 12 -11.51 -35.27 -3.85
CA THR A 12 -11.97 -34.14 -3.01
C THR A 12 -12.05 -32.86 -3.83
N GLY A 13 -13.17 -32.74 -4.52
CA GLY A 13 -13.67 -31.49 -5.08
C GLY A 13 -15.14 -31.69 -5.33
N LYS A 14 -16.02 -31.05 -4.55
CA LYS A 14 -17.45 -31.03 -4.83
C LYS A 14 -17.59 -30.39 -6.23
N SER A 15 -17.97 -31.20 -7.23
CA SER A 15 -18.24 -30.70 -8.58
C SER A 15 -19.49 -29.82 -8.51
N LEU A 16 -19.29 -28.50 -8.59
CA LEU A 16 -20.37 -27.49 -8.55
C LEU A 16 -21.12 -27.38 -9.89
N LEU A 17 -20.77 -28.21 -10.86
CA LEU A 17 -21.36 -28.24 -12.20
C LEU A 17 -21.95 -29.64 -12.41
N ARG A 18 -23.28 -29.70 -12.57
CA ARG A 18 -23.97 -30.90 -13.06
C ARG A 18 -24.24 -30.72 -14.54
N HIS A 19 -23.65 -31.59 -15.35
CA HIS A 19 -23.94 -31.66 -16.78
C HIS A 19 -25.13 -32.61 -16.99
N THR A 20 -26.27 -32.07 -17.40
CA THR A 20 -27.39 -32.87 -17.93
C THR A 20 -27.43 -32.68 -19.45
N PRO A 21 -28.02 -33.62 -20.21
CA PRO A 21 -28.05 -33.58 -21.69
C PRO A 21 -28.82 -32.37 -22.28
N GLY A 22 -29.37 -31.48 -21.45
CA GLY A 22 -30.04 -30.24 -21.85
C GLY A 22 -29.37 -28.94 -21.36
N GLY A 23 -28.21 -28.99 -20.68
CA GLY A 23 -27.52 -27.79 -20.20
C GLY A 23 -26.72 -27.99 -18.92
N VAL A 24 -25.93 -26.97 -18.54
CA VAL A 24 -25.11 -26.96 -17.32
C VAL A 24 -25.84 -26.17 -16.24
N GLU A 25 -26.23 -26.82 -15.14
CA GLU A 25 -26.81 -26.16 -13.98
C GLU A 25 -25.71 -25.88 -12.94
N VAL A 26 -25.62 -24.63 -12.48
CA VAL A 26 -24.67 -24.14 -11.47
C VAL A 26 -25.42 -23.91 -10.16
N GLU A 27 -25.11 -24.70 -9.12
CA GLU A 27 -25.85 -24.70 -7.85
C GLU A 27 -25.47 -23.53 -6.92
N ASN A 28 -24.43 -22.76 -7.24
CA ASN A 28 -23.92 -21.69 -6.38
C ASN A 28 -24.05 -20.32 -7.07
N GLN A 29 -25.27 -19.78 -7.10
CA GLN A 29 -25.48 -18.37 -7.42
C GLN A 29 -25.04 -17.52 -6.23
N VAL A 30 -23.86 -16.90 -6.34
CA VAL A 30 -23.46 -15.85 -5.41
C VAL A 30 -24.34 -14.62 -5.64
N ASP A 31 -25.19 -14.33 -4.68
CA ASP A 31 -26.09 -13.19 -4.72
C ASP A 31 -25.28 -11.88 -4.69
N ARG A 32 -25.37 -11.09 -5.76
CA ARG A 32 -24.57 -9.86 -5.90
C ARG A 32 -24.89 -8.85 -4.79
N GLU A 33 -26.06 -8.88 -4.17
CA GLU A 33 -26.45 -7.94 -3.12
C GLU A 33 -25.68 -8.21 -1.82
N SER A 34 -25.39 -9.47 -1.52
CA SER A 34 -24.60 -9.86 -0.34
C SER A 34 -23.12 -9.45 -0.45
N ILE A 35 -22.57 -9.36 -1.66
CA ILE A 35 -21.22 -8.79 -1.89
C ILE A 35 -21.23 -7.27 -1.66
N ILE A 36 -22.28 -6.57 -2.10
CA ILE A 36 -22.39 -5.11 -1.97
C ILE A 36 -22.58 -4.70 -0.49
N GLN A 37 -23.32 -5.50 0.29
CA GLN A 37 -23.46 -5.28 1.74
C GLN A 37 -22.14 -5.46 2.50
N SER A 38 -21.34 -6.47 2.13
CA SER A 38 -20.04 -6.72 2.78
C SER A 38 -19.00 -5.61 2.52
N VAL A 39 -19.10 -4.88 1.39
CA VAL A 39 -18.25 -3.71 1.10
C VAL A 39 -18.67 -2.47 1.88
N LYS A 40 -19.96 -2.34 2.22
CA LYS A 40 -20.49 -1.18 2.96
C LYS A 40 -20.12 -1.16 4.44
N GLU A 41 -19.78 -2.31 5.01
CA GLU A 41 -19.27 -2.45 6.38
C GLU A 41 -17.73 -2.33 6.45
N THR A 42 -17.17 -1.38 5.69
CA THR A 42 -15.78 -0.99 5.92
C THR A 42 -15.80 0.08 7.02
N ALA A 43 -15.40 -0.33 8.21
CA ALA A 43 -15.29 0.50 9.41
C ALA A 43 -14.79 1.92 9.09
N ALA A 44 -15.52 2.92 9.59
CA ALA A 44 -15.14 4.32 9.49
C ALA A 44 -13.67 4.48 9.93
N PRO A 45 -12.82 5.14 9.12
CA PRO A 45 -11.41 5.29 9.44
C PRO A 45 -11.30 6.04 10.77
N LYS A 46 -10.68 5.40 11.77
CA LYS A 46 -10.31 6.04 13.03
C LYS A 46 -9.60 7.35 12.69
N LYS A 47 -10.20 8.47 13.08
CA LYS A 47 -9.59 9.80 12.93
C LYS A 47 -8.28 9.79 13.72
N LYS A 48 -7.18 9.57 13.00
CA LYS A 48 -5.84 9.85 13.52
C LYS A 48 -5.79 11.33 13.89
N PRO A 49 -5.03 11.71 14.94
CA PRO A 49 -4.84 13.12 15.29
C PRO A 49 -4.44 13.88 14.03
N ALA A 50 -4.99 15.08 13.86
CA ALA A 50 -4.72 15.92 12.70
C ALA A 50 -3.23 16.29 12.70
N GLU A 51 -2.40 15.47 12.05
CA GLU A 51 -1.04 15.85 11.71
C GLU A 51 -1.13 17.10 10.84
N LYS A 52 -0.36 18.12 11.23
CA LYS A 52 -0.19 19.34 10.45
C LYS A 52 0.32 18.93 9.07
N THR A 53 -0.59 18.84 8.12
CA THR A 53 -0.29 18.35 6.77
C THR A 53 -0.01 19.55 5.90
N THR A 54 1.21 19.65 5.38
CA THR A 54 1.56 20.65 4.38
C THR A 54 1.39 20.03 3.00
N SER A 55 0.57 20.65 2.14
CA SER A 55 0.42 20.19 0.76
C SER A 55 1.47 20.86 -0.14
N ILE A 56 2.37 20.05 -0.70
CA ILE A 56 3.39 20.50 -1.65
C ILE A 56 2.99 20.07 -3.06
N ARG A 57 2.93 21.03 -3.99
CA ARG A 57 2.69 20.72 -5.41
C ARG A 57 4.00 20.28 -6.05
N ILE A 58 3.99 19.08 -6.63
CA ILE A 58 5.11 18.50 -7.36
C ILE A 58 4.66 18.06 -8.75
N SER A 59 5.62 17.82 -9.64
CA SER A 59 5.33 17.24 -10.95
C SER A 59 4.79 15.82 -10.83
N VAL A 60 4.05 15.37 -11.85
CA VAL A 60 3.53 14.01 -11.93
C VAL A 60 4.67 12.98 -11.94
N THR A 61 5.77 13.29 -12.63
CA THR A 61 6.95 12.42 -12.69
C THR A 61 7.57 12.21 -11.31
N THR A 62 7.75 13.27 -10.52
CA THR A 62 8.29 13.17 -9.16
C THR A 62 7.34 12.44 -8.22
N ARG A 63 6.03 12.68 -8.31
CA ARG A 63 5.04 11.93 -7.52
C ARG A 63 5.13 10.43 -7.81
N ASN A 64 5.17 10.06 -9.08
CA ASN A 64 5.23 8.67 -9.48
C ASN A 64 6.52 8.01 -8.97
N ALA A 65 7.67 8.69 -9.07
CA ALA A 65 8.92 8.20 -8.53
C ALA A 65 8.85 7.96 -7.01
N LEU A 66 8.33 8.91 -6.23
CA LEU A 66 8.15 8.75 -4.78
C LEU A 66 7.24 7.57 -4.44
N ASN A 67 6.12 7.43 -5.15
CA ASN A 67 5.19 6.31 -4.95
C ASN A 67 5.82 4.96 -5.32
N SER A 68 6.61 4.92 -6.40
CA SER A 68 7.34 3.71 -6.80
C SER A 68 8.35 3.30 -5.73
N LEU A 69 9.11 4.25 -5.16
CA LEU A 69 10.08 3.97 -4.10
C LEU A 69 9.40 3.42 -2.83
N VAL A 70 8.29 4.01 -2.42
CA VAL A 70 7.49 3.49 -1.29
C VAL A 70 6.93 2.10 -1.60
N THR A 71 6.49 1.85 -2.84
CA THR A 71 5.97 0.53 -3.25
C THR A 71 7.06 -0.55 -3.25
N LEU A 72 8.31 -0.16 -3.54
CA LEU A 72 9.47 -1.06 -3.47
C LEU A 72 9.89 -1.41 -2.04
N GLY A 73 9.34 -0.70 -1.03
CA GLY A 73 9.63 -0.96 0.37
C GLY A 73 10.83 -0.17 0.92
N GLU A 74 11.30 0.86 0.22
CA GLU A 74 12.36 1.75 0.73
C GLU A 74 11.93 2.48 2.01
N ALA A 75 10.64 2.77 2.15
CA ALA A 75 10.05 3.34 3.37
C ALA A 75 8.55 3.03 3.46
N ASP A 76 7.99 3.07 4.68
CA ASP A 76 6.57 2.79 4.93
C ASP A 76 5.64 3.87 4.36
N THR A 77 6.11 5.12 4.31
CA THR A 77 5.35 6.27 3.83
C THR A 77 6.21 7.22 3.00
N VAL A 78 5.57 8.06 2.19
CA VAL A 78 6.27 9.13 1.46
C VAL A 78 6.95 10.11 2.44
N ASN A 79 6.34 10.40 3.59
CA ASN A 79 6.94 11.29 4.59
C ASN A 79 8.24 10.72 5.16
N THR A 80 8.22 9.44 5.57
CA THR A 80 9.43 8.76 6.07
C THR A 80 10.54 8.72 5.03
N LEU A 81 10.18 8.50 3.75
CA LEU A 81 11.14 8.56 2.65
C LEU A 81 11.76 9.95 2.50
N LEU A 82 10.94 11.00 2.56
CA LEU A 82 11.42 12.38 2.47
C LEU A 82 12.33 12.73 3.64
N ASP A 83 12.01 12.32 4.87
CA ASP A 83 12.83 12.56 6.05
C ASP A 83 14.20 11.88 5.94
N GLN A 84 14.24 10.64 5.43
CA GLN A 84 15.49 9.93 5.15
C GLN A 84 16.33 10.65 4.08
N LEU A 85 15.73 11.05 2.96
CA LEU A 85 16.42 11.78 1.89
C LEU A 85 16.96 13.13 2.37
N ILE A 86 16.20 13.85 3.19
CA ILE A 86 16.63 15.11 3.80
C ILE A 86 17.82 14.84 4.74
N THR A 87 17.74 13.83 5.60
CA THR A 87 18.82 13.48 6.54
C THR A 87 20.10 13.13 5.80
N GLN A 88 20.04 12.25 4.81
CA GLN A 88 21.18 11.91 3.96
C GLN A 88 21.77 13.13 3.27
N LYS A 89 20.90 14.06 2.81
CA LYS A 89 21.38 15.29 2.19
C LYS A 89 22.12 16.16 3.19
N LEU A 90 21.61 16.30 4.42
CA LEU A 90 22.25 17.06 5.50
C LEU A 90 23.61 16.48 5.88
N GLU A 91 23.73 15.16 5.98
CA GLU A 91 25.00 14.48 6.25
C GLU A 91 26.03 14.69 5.12
N SER A 92 25.56 14.86 3.88
CA SER A 92 26.42 15.17 2.73
C SER A 92 26.84 16.64 2.62
N LEU A 93 26.29 17.53 3.46
CA LEU A 93 26.59 18.96 3.37
C LEU A 93 28.00 19.26 3.89
N ARG A 94 28.63 20.24 3.25
CA ARG A 94 29.86 20.83 3.77
C ARG A 94 29.55 21.69 5.00
N PRO A 95 30.52 21.95 5.88
CA PRO A 95 30.32 22.76 7.09
C PRO A 95 29.77 24.17 6.81
N ASP A 96 30.18 24.79 5.70
CA ASP A 96 29.67 26.11 5.25
C ASP A 96 28.18 26.06 4.90
N GLN A 97 27.77 25.01 4.19
CA GLN A 97 26.38 24.82 3.76
C GLN A 97 25.49 24.43 4.93
N GLN A 98 25.99 23.62 5.86
CA GLN A 98 25.26 23.22 7.06
C GLN A 98 24.95 24.42 7.95
N ARG A 99 25.94 25.28 8.22
CA ARG A 99 25.71 26.53 8.97
C ARG A 99 24.66 27.42 8.29
N THR A 100 24.69 27.51 6.96
CA THR A 100 23.72 28.29 6.19
C THR A 100 22.31 27.70 6.30
N TYR A 101 22.20 26.37 6.19
CA TYR A 101 20.95 25.64 6.37
C TYR A 101 20.35 25.87 7.76
N ASP A 102 21.16 25.77 8.82
CA ASP A 102 20.71 25.96 10.20
C ASP A 102 20.17 27.37 10.45
N ILE A 103 20.80 28.39 9.87
CA ILE A 103 20.32 29.78 9.95
C ILE A 103 18.95 29.92 9.26
N ILE A 104 18.82 29.43 8.03
CA ILE A 104 17.57 29.53 7.25
C ILE A 104 16.44 28.77 7.96
N ASN A 105 16.71 27.55 8.40
CA ASN A 105 15.74 26.71 9.09
C ASN A 105 15.35 27.30 10.45
N GLY A 106 16.31 27.87 11.19
CA GLY A 106 16.06 28.57 12.44
C GLY A 106 15.15 29.80 12.29
N VAL A 107 15.27 30.54 11.19
CA VAL A 107 14.37 31.67 10.89
C VAL A 107 12.98 31.18 10.50
N ALA A 108 12.89 30.14 9.65
CA ALA A 108 11.61 29.58 9.20
C ALA A 108 10.79 29.02 10.37
N THR A 109 11.42 28.27 11.27
CA THR A 109 10.75 27.67 12.44
C THR A 109 10.30 28.70 13.48
N ARG A 110 11.03 29.81 13.63
CA ARG A 110 10.58 30.92 14.50
C ARG A 110 9.35 31.62 13.96
N ARG A 111 9.22 31.76 12.64
CA ARG A 111 8.02 32.34 12.00
C ARG A 111 6.78 31.44 12.13
N ASP A 112 6.94 30.12 12.14
CA ASP A 112 5.82 29.18 12.33
C ASP A 112 5.24 29.22 13.75
N LYS A 113 6.04 29.65 14.74
CA LYS A 113 5.66 29.72 16.16
C LYS A 113 5.13 31.08 16.61
N ALA A 114 5.25 32.11 15.78
CA ALA A 114 4.81 33.48 16.06
C ALA A 114 3.40 33.72 15.52
#